data_AF-A0A2N5HVL1-F1
#
_entry.id   AF-A0A2N5HVL1-F1
#
_cell.length_a   1.000
_cell.length_b   1.000
_cell.length_c   1.000
_cell.angle_alpha   90.00
_cell.angle_beta   90.00
_cell.angle_gamma   90.00
#
_symmetry.space_group_name_H-M   'P 1'
#
loop_
_entity.id
_entity.type
_entity.pdbx_description
1 polymer ?
#
loop_
_entity_poly.entity_id
_entity_poly.type
_entity_poly.pdbx_seq_one_letter_code
_entity_poly.pdbx_strand_id
1 'polypeptide(L)' 'MDQTKLPTFSVEYELGGMVFYKNVNAATIEEAKNQVQSQQTNATIQAVSIVDENENYAG' A
#
# COMPACT_ATOMS: atom_id res chain seq x y z
N MET A 1 8.91 9.66 -23.06
CA MET A 1 7.95 8.71 -22.47
C MET A 1 7.91 9.05 -21.00
N ASP A 2 6.98 9.90 -20.62
CA ASP A 2 6.71 10.23 -19.23
C ASP A 2 6.33 8.93 -18.51
N GLN A 3 7.25 8.41 -17.69
CA GLN A 3 6.93 7.32 -16.79
C GLN A 3 5.95 7.91 -15.77
N THR A 4 4.66 7.72 -15.99
CA THR A 4 3.63 8.10 -15.03
C THR A 4 3.92 7.34 -13.73
N LYS A 5 4.50 8.01 -12.75
CA LYS A 5 4.84 7.40 -11.47
C LYS A 5 3.54 6.99 -10.80
N LEU A 6 3.35 5.69 -10.60
CA LEU A 6 2.16 5.17 -9.93
C LEU A 6 2.17 5.64 -8.47
N PRO A 7 1.02 6.09 -7.93
CA PRO A 7 0.93 6.48 -6.54
C PRO A 7 1.34 5.31 -5.63
N THR A 8 1.93 5.67 -4.49
CA THR A 8 2.31 4.70 -3.47
C THR A 8 1.15 4.54 -2.51
N PHE A 9 0.74 3.30 -2.22
CA PHE A 9 -0.26 2.97 -1.22
C PHE A 9 0.40 2.22 -0.08
N SER A 10 0.14 2.64 1.15
CA SER A 10 0.43 1.87 2.36
C SER A 10 -0.77 1.00 2.68
N VAL A 11 -0.55 -0.31 2.70
CA VAL A 11 -1.55 -1.31 3.04
C VAL A 11 -1.24 -1.86 4.42
N GLU A 12 -2.19 -1.71 5.34
CA GLU A 12 -2.17 -2.33 6.66
C GLU A 12 -2.84 -3.70 6.57
N TYR A 13 -2.17 -4.74 7.05
CA TYR A 13 -2.73 -6.09 7.08
C TYR A 13 -2.32 -6.86 8.33
N GLU A 14 -3.22 -7.70 8.82
CA GLU A 14 -2.93 -8.62 9.92
C GLU A 14 -2.58 -10.01 9.40
N LEU A 15 -1.50 -10.60 9.91
CA LEU A 15 -1.12 -11.97 9.64
C LEU A 15 -0.71 -12.64 10.96
N GLY A 16 -1.44 -13.69 11.35
CA GLY A 16 -1.13 -14.45 12.57
C GLY A 16 -1.24 -13.63 13.87
N GLY A 17 -2.17 -12.66 13.92
CA GLY A 17 -2.36 -11.78 15.07
C GLY A 17 -1.34 -10.63 15.17
N MET A 18 -0.50 -10.44 14.13
CA MET A 18 0.45 -9.33 14.04
C MET A 18 0.06 -8.39 12.90
N VAL A 19 0.05 -7.09 13.16
CA VAL A 19 -0.25 -6.05 12.16
C VAL A 19 1.03 -5.63 11.45
N PHE A 20 0.97 -5.60 10.12
CA PHE A 20 2.06 -5.20 9.23
C PHE A 20 1.61 -4.07 8.30
N TYR A 21 2.59 -3.31 7.83
CA TYR A 21 2.40 -2.26 6.83
C TYR A 21 3.26 -2.56 5.61
N LYS A 22 2.69 -2.40 4.42
CA LYS A 22 3.42 -2.59 3.18
C LYS A 22 3.08 -1.52 2.16
N ASN A 23 4.13 -0.87 1.67
CA ASN A 23 4.03 0.10 0.59
C ASN A 23 4.06 -0.62 -0.76
N VAL A 24 3.10 -0.30 -1.62
CA VAL A 24 2.99 -0.82 -2.99
C VAL A 24 2.68 0.30 -3.95
N ASN A 25 3.29 0.26 -5.15
CA ASN A 25 2.90 1.15 -6.24
C ASN A 25 1.74 0.51 -7.00
N ALA A 26 0.63 1.22 -7.11
CA ALA A 26 -0.57 0.75 -7.79
C ALA A 26 -1.31 1.92 -8.45
N ALA A 27 -2.20 1.67 -9.41
CA ALA A 27 -3.05 2.74 -9.93
C ALA A 27 -4.30 2.97 -9.04
N THR A 28 -4.71 1.94 -8.29
CA THR A 28 -5.93 1.95 -7.47
C THR A 28 -5.72 1.28 -6.11
N ILE A 29 -6.62 1.59 -5.16
CA ILE A 29 -6.67 0.92 -3.85
C ILE A 29 -6.90 -0.58 -4.02
N GLU A 30 -7.75 -1.01 -4.96
CA GLU A 30 -8.04 -2.42 -5.20
C GLU A 30 -6.81 -3.18 -5.70
N GLU A 31 -6.04 -2.60 -6.62
CA GLU A 31 -4.75 -3.17 -7.04
C GLU A 31 -3.77 -3.28 -5.87
N ALA A 32 -3.68 -2.25 -5.02
CA ALA A 32 -2.81 -2.29 -3.85
C ALA A 32 -3.18 -3.44 -2.90
N LYS A 33 -4.48 -3.64 -2.64
CA LYS A 33 -4.98 -4.77 -1.83
C LYS A 33 -4.64 -6.12 -2.48
N ASN A 34 -4.93 -6.26 -3.77
CA ASN A 34 -4.68 -7.50 -4.51
C ASN A 34 -3.20 -7.89 -4.51
N GLN A 35 -2.28 -6.92 -4.64
CA GLN A 35 -0.85 -7.18 -4.57
C GLN A 35 -0.40 -7.71 -3.20
N VAL A 36 -0.94 -7.16 -2.10
CA VAL A 36 -0.62 -7.65 -0.76
C VAL A 36 -1.24 -9.01 -0.52
N GLN A 37 -2.49 -9.21 -0.93
CA GLN A 37 -3.21 -10.46 -0.74
C GLN A 37 -2.67 -11.61 -1.61
N SER A 38 -2.12 -11.33 -2.79
CA SER A 38 -1.45 -12.36 -3.60
C SER A 38 -0.14 -12.85 -2.97
N GLN A 39 0.53 -11.98 -2.19
CA GLN A 39 1.79 -12.30 -1.51
C GLN A 39 1.55 -12.91 -0.12
N GLN A 40 0.45 -12.52 0.53
CA GLN A 40 0.08 -12.93 1.87
C GLN A 40 -1.38 -13.42 1.84
N THR A 41 -1.60 -14.62 1.30
CA THR A 41 -2.95 -15.17 1.08
C THR A 41 -3.79 -15.27 2.35
N ASN A 42 -3.14 -15.45 3.50
CA ASN A 42 -3.79 -15.54 4.81
C ASN A 42 -3.85 -14.20 5.57
N ALA A 43 -3.40 -13.10 4.94
CA ALA A 43 -3.47 -11.80 5.56
C ALA A 43 -4.88 -11.20 5.45
N THR A 44 -5.33 -10.57 6.53
CA THR A 44 -6.55 -9.77 6.53
C THR A 44 -6.19 -8.32 6.32
N ILE A 45 -6.60 -7.73 5.20
CA ILE A 45 -6.38 -6.29 4.95
C ILE A 45 -7.26 -5.47 5.89
N GLN A 46 -6.63 -4.61 6.70
CA GLN A 46 -7.32 -3.76 7.67
C GLN A 46 -7.60 -2.37 7.08
N ALA A 47 -6.58 -1.74 6.50
CA ALA A 47 -6.68 -0.39 5.96
C ALA A 47 -5.76 -0.19 4.74
N VAL A 48 -6.09 0.80 3.92
CA VAL A 48 -5.23 1.27 2.82
C VAL A 48 -5.21 2.79 2.83
N SER A 49 -4.03 3.38 2.75
CA SER A 49 -3.83 4.82 2.69
C SER A 49 -2.92 5.18 1.52
N ILE A 50 -3.20 6.29 0.85
CA ILE A 50 -2.30 6.85 -0.16
C ILE A 50 -1.14 7.50 0.58
N VAL A 51 0.08 7.10 0.24
CA VAL A 51 1.30 7.78 0.66
C VAL A 51 1.56 8.85 -0.38
N ASP A 52 1.09 10.07 -0.09
CA ASP A 52 1.41 11.24 -0.90
C ASP A 52 2.91 11.50 -0.75
N GLU A 53 3.66 11.52 -1.86
CA GLU A 53 5.08 11.92 -1.86
C GLU A 53 5.24 13.45 -1.75
N ASN A 54 4.35 14.10 -0.99
CA ASN A 54 4.56 15.49 -0.57
C ASN A 54 5.62 15.51 0.53
N GLU A 55 6.89 15.49 0.11
CA GLU A 55 8.02 16.01 0.89
C GLU A 55 7.87 17.52 1.09
N ASN A 56 6.85 17.94 1.84
CA ASN A 56 6.78 19.28 2.43
C ASN A 56 6.44 19.16 3.93
N TYR A 57 7.25 18.37 4.63
CA TYR A 57 7.54 18.61 6.05
C TYR A 57 8.98 19.10 6.15
N ALA A 58 9.21 20.35 5.77
CA ALA A 58 10.36 21.13 6.21
C ALA A 58 9.81 22.44 6.79
N GLY A 59 9.56 22.40 8.10
CA GLY A 59 9.52 23.59 8.94
C GLY A 59 10.93 24.03 9.34
#